data_AF-A0A7W1PRD8-F1
#
_entry.id   AF-A0A7W1PRD8-F1
#
_cell.length_a   1.000
_cell.length_b   1.000
_cell.length_c   1.000
_cell.angle_alpha   90.00
_cell.angle_beta   90.00
_cell.angle_gamma   90.00
#
_symmetry.space_group_name_H-M   'P 1'
#
loop_
_entity.id
_entity.type
_entity.pdbx_description
1 polymer ?
#
loop_
_entity_poly.entity_id
_entity_poly.type
_entity_poly.pdbx_seq_one_letter_code
_entity_poly.pdbx_strand_id
1 'polypeptide(L)'
;MLFIGNSLTEGNDLPGMVRTLASAAGLHWSVEAQLLSGAGLEDHWQRGLAQQRIRSGSWNAVVLQQGPSSLADSRANLRLWAA
;
A
#
# COMPACT_ATOMS: atom_id res chain seq x y z
N MET A 1 -1.39 7.20 7.97
CA MET A 1 -1.79 6.24 6.91
C MET A 1 -0.55 5.61 6.34
N LEU A 2 -0.57 4.30 6.09
CA LEU A 2 0.53 3.57 5.45
C LEU A 2 0.07 3.00 4.12
N PHE A 3 0.85 3.22 3.06
CA PHE A 3 0.70 2.51 1.79
C PHE A 3 1.62 1.29 1.78
N ILE A 4 1.07 0.11 1.47
CA ILE A 4 1.85 -1.06 1.05
C ILE A 4 1.63 -1.21 -0.45
N GLY A 5 2.69 -1.06 -1.25
CA GLY A 5 2.53 -1.04 -2.70
C GLY A 5 3.81 -1.29 -3.48
N ASN A 6 3.79 -0.91 -4.75
CA ASN A 6 4.89 -1.18 -5.68
C ASN A 6 5.24 0.06 -6.52
N SER A 7 5.95 -0.16 -7.62
CA SER A 7 6.39 0.87 -8.57
C SER A 7 5.23 1.72 -9.14
N LEU A 8 4.00 1.24 -9.14
CA LEU A 8 2.84 2.06 -9.52
C LEU A 8 2.41 3.03 -8.42
N THR A 9 2.50 2.63 -7.15
CA THR A 9 2.29 3.55 -6.02
C THR A 9 3.37 4.64 -6.01
N GLU A 10 4.62 4.26 -6.26
CA GLU A 10 5.77 5.18 -6.33
C GLU A 10 5.71 6.09 -7.56
N GLY A 11 5.58 5.52 -8.76
CA GLY A 11 5.65 6.27 -10.02
C GLY A 11 4.51 7.27 -10.21
N ASN A 12 3.39 7.09 -9.51
CA ASN A 12 2.27 8.04 -9.51
C ASN A 12 2.25 8.94 -8.26
N ASP A 13 3.24 8.82 -7.36
CA ASP A 13 3.31 9.53 -6.07
C ASP A 13 1.97 9.55 -5.31
N LEU A 14 1.30 8.38 -5.21
CA LEU A 14 0.01 8.31 -4.54
C LEU A 14 0.08 8.76 -3.07
N PRO A 15 1.12 8.41 -2.27
CA PRO A 15 1.26 8.92 -0.92
C PRO A 15 1.38 10.46 -0.86
N GLY A 16 2.16 11.06 -1.79
CA GLY A 16 2.31 12.51 -1.88
C GLY A 16 1.02 13.21 -2.30
N MET A 17 0.29 12.66 -3.27
CA MET A 17 -1.02 13.18 -3.69
C MET A 17 -2.03 13.21 -2.53
N VAL A 18 -2.13 12.10 -1.76
CA VAL A 18 -3.01 12.06 -0.58
C VAL A 18 -2.59 13.07 0.48
N ARG A 19 -1.27 13.23 0.72
CA ARG A 19 -0.76 14.25 1.65
C ARG A 19 -1.15 15.67 1.21
N THR A 20 -1.03 15.97 -0.07
CA THR A 20 -1.41 17.27 -0.64
C THR A 20 -2.91 17.53 -0.50
N LEU A 21 -3.76 16.55 -0.80
CA LEU A 21 -5.22 16.67 -0.66
C LEU A 21 -5.64 16.85 0.81
N ALA A 22 -5.03 16.09 1.72
CA ALA A 22 -5.29 16.24 3.16
C ALA A 22 -4.93 17.64 3.66
N SER A 23 -3.75 18.14 3.28
CA SER A 23 -3.30 19.48 3.62
C SER A 23 -4.25 20.56 3.08
N ALA A 24 -4.68 20.44 1.82
CA ALA A 24 -5.66 21.35 1.22
C ALA A 24 -7.01 21.36 1.94
N ALA A 25 -7.39 20.24 2.58
CA ALA A 25 -8.57 20.12 3.41
C ALA A 25 -8.36 20.58 4.87
N GLY A 26 -7.19 21.13 5.22
CA GLY A 26 -6.86 21.54 6.59
C GLY A 26 -6.55 20.38 7.53
N LEU A 27 -6.22 19.20 6.99
CA LEU A 27 -5.89 18.00 7.75
C LEU A 27 -4.37 17.76 7.77
N HIS A 28 -3.83 17.41 8.93
CA HIS A 28 -2.42 17.07 9.11
C HIS A 28 -2.23 15.55 9.18
N TRP A 29 -2.20 14.90 8.02
CA TRP A 29 -2.01 13.45 7.94
C TRP A 29 -0.55 13.08 7.77
N SER A 30 -0.03 12.20 8.64
CA SER A 30 1.19 11.46 8.35
C SER A 30 0.87 10.37 7.34
N VAL A 31 1.52 10.42 6.17
CA VAL A 31 1.36 9.45 5.08
C VAL A 31 2.73 8.90 4.72
N GLU A 32 2.89 7.59 4.88
CA GLU A 32 4.11 6.84 4.60
C GLU A 32 3.85 5.70 3.62
N ALA A 33 4.93 5.12 3.07
CA ALA A 33 4.84 3.99 2.14
C ALA A 33 5.95 2.94 2.40
N GLN A 34 5.57 1.67 2.30
CA GLN A 34 6.44 0.51 2.20
C GLN A 34 6.30 -0.06 0.80
N LEU A 35 7.33 0.12 -0.02
CA LEU A 35 7.25 -0.17 -1.45
C LEU A 35 8.17 -1.33 -1.83
N LEU A 36 7.68 -2.15 -2.75
CA LEU A 36 8.46 -3.16 -3.43
C LEU A 36 8.13 -3.15 -4.92
N SER A 37 9.08 -2.73 -5.74
CA SER A 37 8.90 -2.67 -7.20
C SER A 37 8.50 -4.03 -7.79
N GLY A 38 7.50 -4.03 -8.67
CA GLY A 38 6.98 -5.24 -9.33
C GLY A 38 6.16 -6.21 -8.47
N ALA A 39 6.01 -5.97 -7.16
CA ALA A 39 5.36 -6.93 -6.26
C ALA A 39 3.83 -6.84 -6.21
N GLY A 40 3.19 -7.98 -5.92
CA GLY A 40 1.84 -8.06 -5.38
C GLY A 40 1.81 -8.21 -3.86
N LEU A 41 0.62 -8.38 -3.28
CA LEU A 41 0.45 -8.52 -1.82
C LEU A 41 1.11 -9.79 -1.28
N GLU A 42 1.10 -10.88 -2.05
CA GLU A 42 1.80 -12.12 -1.71
C GLU A 42 3.30 -11.87 -1.42
N ASP A 43 3.99 -11.18 -2.32
CA ASP A 43 5.42 -10.92 -2.19
C ASP A 43 5.74 -10.11 -0.92
N HIS A 44 4.88 -9.11 -0.62
CA HIS A 44 4.97 -8.33 0.60
C HIS A 44 4.80 -9.20 1.84
N TRP A 45 3.82 -10.11 1.83
CA TRP A 45 3.54 -10.99 2.96
C TRP A 45 4.66 -12.01 3.18
N GLN A 46 5.17 -12.60 2.10
CA GLN A 46 6.27 -13.56 2.16
C GLN A 46 7.56 -12.91 2.69
N ARG A 47 7.81 -11.63 2.34
CA ARG A 47 8.97 -10.89 2.88
C ARG A 47 8.82 -10.45 4.33
N GLY A 48 7.60 -10.33 4.85
CA GLY A 48 7.33 -9.99 6.25
C GLY A 48 7.49 -8.50 6.61
N LEU A 49 8.15 -7.70 5.78
CA LEU A 49 8.40 -6.27 6.05
C LEU A 49 7.11 -5.45 6.12
N ALA A 50 6.13 -5.76 5.27
CA ALA A 50 4.83 -5.08 5.30
C ALA A 50 4.12 -5.33 6.64
N GLN A 51 4.05 -6.59 7.10
CA GLN A 51 3.43 -6.93 8.38
C GLN A 51 4.20 -6.32 9.55
N GLN A 52 5.53 -6.29 9.49
CA GLN A 52 6.35 -5.62 10.50
C GLN A 52 6.00 -4.13 10.57
N ARG A 53 5.95 -3.43 9.44
CA ARG A 53 5.65 -1.99 9.38
C ARG A 53 4.23 -1.68 9.84
N ILE A 54 3.26 -2.53 9.48
CA ILE A 54 1.87 -2.43 9.94
C ILE A 54 1.81 -2.59 11.46
N ARG A 55 2.47 -3.60 12.04
CA ARG A 55 2.44 -3.88 13.48
C ARG A 55 3.22 -2.87 14.33
N SER A 56 4.31 -2.32 13.79
CA SER A 56 5.17 -1.40 14.54
C SER A 56 4.65 0.04 14.56
N GLY A 57 3.67 0.37 13.71
CA GLY A 57 3.13 1.73 13.61
C GLY A 57 1.70 1.84 14.11
N SER A 58 1.33 3.02 14.58
CA SER A 58 -0.03 3.36 15.01
C SER A 58 -0.83 3.93 13.83
N TRP A 59 -1.07 3.10 12.81
CA TRP A 59 -1.76 3.52 11.60
C TRP A 59 -3.28 3.56 11.78
N ASN A 60 -3.92 4.70 11.50
CA ASN A 60 -5.39 4.76 11.43
C ASN A 60 -5.96 4.07 10.19
N ALA A 61 -5.15 3.94 9.13
CA ALA A 61 -5.52 3.30 7.89
C ALA A 61 -4.27 2.74 7.20
N VAL A 62 -4.44 1.58 6.57
CA VAL A 62 -3.46 0.95 5.70
C VAL A 62 -4.08 0.77 4.32
N VAL A 63 -3.41 1.26 3.28
CA VAL A 63 -3.81 1.13 1.88
C VAL A 63 -2.96 0.03 1.26
N LEU A 64 -3.62 -0.96 0.66
CA LEU A 64 -2.99 -2.14 0.07
C LEU A 64 -3.14 -2.09 -1.45
N GLN A 65 -2.01 -2.06 -2.17
CA GLN A 65 -2.00 -2.15 -3.62
C GLN A 65 -1.65 -3.58 -4.05
N GLN A 66 -2.54 -4.20 -4.83
CA GLN A 66 -2.22 -5.45 -5.51
C GLN A 66 -1.23 -5.24 -6.67
N GLY A 67 -0.55 -6.33 -7.04
CA GLY A 67 0.15 -6.47 -8.31
C GLY A 67 -0.81 -6.45 -9.51
N PRO A 68 -0.43 -7.00 -10.68
CA PRO A 68 -1.32 -7.06 -11.84
C PRO A 68 -2.69 -7.60 -11.45
N SER A 69 -3.77 -6.92 -11.86
CA SER A 69 -5.16 -7.24 -11.45
C SER A 69 -6.09 -7.59 -12.62
N SER A 70 -5.56 -7.62 -13.84
CA SER A 70 -6.32 -7.83 -15.08
C SER A 70 -6.75 -9.30 -15.32
N LEU A 71 -6.17 -10.26 -14.60
CA LEU A 71 -6.45 -11.69 -14.77
C LEU A 71 -7.36 -12.23 -13.65
N ALA A 72 -8.07 -13.32 -13.94
CA ALA A 72 -8.91 -14.00 -12.93
C ALA A 72 -8.08 -14.49 -11.74
N ASP A 73 -6.89 -15.03 -12.00
CA ASP A 73 -5.96 -15.52 -10.98
C ASP A 73 -5.44 -14.37 -10.11
N SER A 74 -5.16 -13.21 -10.71
CA SER A 74 -4.79 -12.01 -9.96
C SER A 74 -5.85 -11.58 -8.96
N ARG A 75 -7.14 -11.66 -9.34
CA ARG A 75 -8.26 -11.36 -8.46
C ARG A 75 -8.38 -12.39 -7.34
N ALA A 76 -8.16 -13.67 -7.63
CA ALA A 76 -8.14 -14.72 -6.61
C ALA A 76 -6.99 -14.48 -5.61
N ASN A 77 -5.80 -14.12 -6.11
CA ASN A 77 -4.63 -13.80 -5.28
C ASN A 77 -4.90 -12.58 -4.38
N LEU A 78 -5.52 -11.50 -4.90
CA LEU A 78 -5.93 -10.35 -4.08
C LEU A 78 -6.85 -10.79 -2.93
N ARG A 79 -7.87 -11.60 -3.20
CA ARG A 79 -8.80 -12.06 -2.17
C ARG A 79 -8.12 -12.92 -1.11
N LEU A 80 -7.13 -13.72 -1.51
CA LEU A 80 -6.40 -14.57 -0.58
C LEU A 80 -5.49 -13.77 0.36
N TRP A 81 -4.80 -12.75 -0.16
CA TRP A 81 -3.76 -12.03 0.57
C TRP A 81 -4.22 -10.73 1.23
N ALA A 82 -5.44 -10.26 0.94
CA ALA A 82 -6.05 -9.11 1.60
C ALA A 82 -7.12 -9.47 2.65
N ALA A 83 -7.36 -10.77 2.90
CA ALA A 83 -8.25 -11.25 3.95
C ALA A 83 -7.61 -11.14 5.34
#